data_AF-A0A847BEN9-F1
#
_entry.id   AF-A0A847BEN9-F1
#
_cell.length_a   1.000
_cell.length_b   1.000
_cell.length_c   1.000
_cell.angle_alpha   90.00
_cell.angle_beta   90.00
_cell.angle_gamma   90.00
#
_symmetry.space_group_name_H-M   'P 1'
#
loop_
_entity.id
_entity.type
_entity.pdbx_description
1 polymer ?
#
loop_
_entity_poly.entity_id
_entity_poly.type
_entity_poly.pdbx_seq_one_letter_code
_entity_poly.pdbx_strand_id
1 'polypeptide(L)'
;MSYSDDIKALTQLREAQQGKWADISPENAARMRAQNRFKTGLDIARYTAKIMREDMAAYDADSAQYTQSLGCWHGFIGQQKLISIKKHFGSTKRRYLYLSGWMVAALRSEFGPLPDQSMHEKTTVSSLIEELYTFLRQADAWELNHLFRDLEEAQQADDTAKAQELIAKIDNHETHVVPIIADIDAGFGNAEAT
;
A
#
# COMPACT_ATOMS: atom_id res chain seq x y z
N MET A 1 -10.67 -8.86 7.91
CA MET A 1 -11.66 -9.75 7.29
C MET A 1 -10.86 -10.74 6.49
N SER A 2 -11.07 -12.05 6.70
CA SER A 2 -10.31 -13.07 5.98
C SER A 2 -10.81 -13.21 4.54
N TYR A 3 -9.99 -13.79 3.67
CA TYR A 3 -10.37 -14.12 2.30
C TYR A 3 -11.63 -14.99 2.26
N SER A 4 -11.73 -15.95 3.18
CA SER A 4 -12.88 -16.85 3.30
C SER A 4 -14.17 -16.14 3.74
N ASP A 5 -14.06 -15.10 4.57
CA ASP A 5 -15.22 -14.28 4.96
C ASP A 5 -15.75 -13.46 3.78
N ASP A 6 -14.85 -12.91 2.96
CA ASP A 6 -15.23 -12.17 1.75
C ASP A 6 -15.94 -13.08 0.73
N ILE A 7 -15.46 -14.32 0.53
CA ILE A 7 -16.16 -15.30 -0.32
C ILE A 7 -17.57 -15.55 0.19
N LYS A 8 -17.73 -15.83 1.49
CA LYS A 8 -19.05 -16.08 2.10
C LYS A 8 -20.00 -14.91 1.90
N ALA A 9 -19.54 -13.68 2.18
CA ALA A 9 -20.35 -12.48 2.02
C ALA A 9 -20.76 -12.24 0.55
N LEU A 10 -19.86 -12.49 -0.39
CA LEU A 10 -20.13 -12.34 -1.83
C LEU A 10 -21.06 -13.44 -2.37
N THR A 11 -20.94 -14.67 -1.87
CA THR A 11 -21.86 -15.76 -2.20
C THR A 11 -23.28 -15.44 -1.75
N GLN A 12 -23.45 -15.00 -0.50
CA GLN A 12 -24.76 -14.57 0.02
C GLN A 12 -25.34 -13.40 -0.78
N LEU A 13 -24.50 -12.42 -1.16
CA LEU A 13 -24.94 -11.30 -1.98
C LEU A 13 -25.39 -11.76 -3.37
N ARG A 14 -24.66 -12.67 -4.02
CA ARG A 14 -25.02 -13.24 -5.33
C ARG A 14 -26.35 -14.01 -5.26
N GLU A 15 -26.54 -14.83 -4.22
CA GLU A 15 -27.78 -15.59 -4.00
C GLU A 15 -28.99 -14.66 -3.83
N ALA A 16 -28.82 -13.55 -3.09
CA ALA A 16 -29.87 -12.55 -2.90
C ALA A 16 -30.35 -11.89 -4.21
N GLN A 17 -29.54 -11.93 -5.28
CA GLN A 17 -29.92 -11.40 -6.61
C GLN A 17 -30.75 -12.37 -7.46
N GLN A 18 -31.15 -13.53 -6.92
CA GLN A 18 -32.09 -14.46 -7.53
C GLN A 18 -31.70 -14.86 -8.97
N GLY A 19 -30.43 -15.22 -9.17
CA GLY A 19 -29.90 -15.68 -10.46
C GLY A 19 -29.52 -14.57 -11.45
N LYS A 20 -29.84 -13.31 -11.19
CA LYS A 20 -29.42 -12.18 -12.06
C LYS A 20 -27.90 -12.02 -12.15
N TRP A 21 -27.17 -12.50 -11.14
CA TRP A 21 -25.71 -12.47 -11.06
C TRP A 21 -25.10 -13.88 -11.21
N ALA A 22 -25.73 -14.76 -11.99
CA ALA A 22 -25.28 -16.13 -12.18
C ALA A 22 -23.83 -16.22 -12.71
N ASP A 23 -23.40 -15.28 -13.56
CA ASP A 23 -22.05 -15.28 -14.15
C ASP A 23 -20.97 -14.66 -13.25
N ILE A 24 -21.33 -14.11 -12.10
CA ILE A 24 -20.37 -13.54 -11.15
C ILE A 24 -19.78 -14.65 -10.28
N SER A 25 -18.46 -14.83 -10.33
CA SER A 25 -17.74 -15.70 -9.40
C SER A 25 -17.47 -14.95 -8.07
N PRO A 26 -18.06 -15.39 -6.94
CA PRO A 26 -17.77 -14.82 -5.62
C PRO A 26 -16.28 -14.90 -5.27
N GLU A 27 -15.61 -15.95 -5.70
CA GLU A 27 -14.19 -16.16 -5.45
C GLU A 27 -13.34 -15.13 -6.17
N ASN A 28 -13.57 -14.89 -7.47
CA ASN A 28 -12.84 -13.89 -8.24
C ASN A 28 -13.08 -12.48 -7.68
N ALA A 29 -14.31 -12.17 -7.29
CA ALA A 29 -14.64 -10.91 -6.64
C ALA A 29 -13.94 -10.75 -5.28
N ALA A 30 -13.82 -11.84 -4.49
CA ALA A 30 -13.08 -11.84 -3.24
C ALA A 30 -11.57 -11.62 -3.46
N ARG A 31 -10.98 -12.23 -4.50
CA ARG A 31 -9.57 -11.98 -4.91
C ARG A 31 -9.34 -10.50 -5.20
N MET A 32 -10.23 -9.88 -5.99
CA MET A 32 -10.17 -8.44 -6.31
C MET A 32 -10.28 -7.57 -5.06
N ARG A 33 -11.11 -7.95 -4.08
CA ARG A 33 -11.21 -7.22 -2.79
C ARG A 33 -9.94 -7.33 -1.97
N ALA A 34 -9.37 -8.52 -1.86
CA ALA A 34 -8.13 -8.75 -1.13
C ALA A 34 -6.96 -7.97 -1.74
N GLN A 35 -6.86 -7.97 -3.08
CA GLN A 35 -5.85 -7.20 -3.84
C GLN A 35 -6.04 -5.67 -3.73
N ASN A 36 -7.21 -5.19 -3.33
CA ASN A 36 -7.50 -3.77 -3.12
C ASN A 36 -7.90 -3.48 -1.66
N ARG A 37 -7.03 -3.87 -0.72
CA ARG A 37 -7.20 -3.66 0.72
C ARG A 37 -7.48 -2.20 1.08
N PHE A 38 -6.68 -1.27 0.53
CA PHE A 38 -6.81 0.17 0.76
C PHE A 38 -7.57 0.82 -0.39
N LYS A 39 -8.84 1.17 -0.14
CA LYS A 39 -9.75 1.71 -1.18
C LYS A 39 -9.55 3.20 -1.40
N THR A 40 -9.13 3.92 -0.36
CA THR A 40 -8.94 5.37 -0.40
C THR A 40 -7.62 5.78 0.24
N GLY A 41 -7.13 6.97 -0.11
CA GLY A 41 -5.97 7.57 0.56
C GLY A 41 -6.22 7.83 2.06
N LEU A 42 -7.46 8.05 2.48
CA LEU A 42 -7.80 8.22 3.89
C LEU A 42 -7.67 6.92 4.69
N ASP A 43 -7.96 5.77 4.07
CA ASP A 43 -7.72 4.47 4.71
C ASP A 43 -6.23 4.25 4.94
N ILE A 44 -5.41 4.62 3.95
CA ILE A 44 -3.94 4.59 4.05
C ILE A 44 -3.47 5.51 5.16
N ALA A 45 -3.92 6.77 5.17
CA ALA A 45 -3.51 7.76 6.16
C ALA A 45 -3.83 7.32 7.60
N ARG A 46 -5.04 6.80 7.85
CA ARG A 46 -5.41 6.27 9.17
C ARG A 46 -4.56 5.06 9.57
N TYR A 47 -4.33 4.15 8.63
CA TYR A 47 -3.52 2.95 8.85
C TYR A 47 -2.07 3.29 9.19
N THR A 48 -1.44 4.15 8.39
CA THR A 48 -0.03 4.49 8.56
C THR A 48 0.22 5.44 9.74
N ALA A 49 -0.72 6.33 10.05
CA ALA A 49 -0.64 7.17 11.25
C ALA A 49 -0.59 6.32 12.54
N LYS A 50 -1.36 5.22 12.58
CA LYS A 50 -1.33 4.29 13.71
C LYS A 50 0.06 3.64 13.86
N ILE A 51 0.65 3.16 12.76
CA ILE A 51 2.00 2.56 12.75
C ILE A 51 3.03 3.56 13.26
N MET A 52 2.98 4.81 12.78
CA MET A 52 3.91 5.84 13.21
C MET A 52 3.80 6.10 14.72
N ARG A 53 2.58 6.16 15.28
CA ARG A 53 2.38 6.31 16.73
C ARG A 53 2.93 5.12 17.54
N GLU A 54 2.76 3.91 17.03
CA GLU A 54 3.32 2.70 17.67
C GLU A 54 4.85 2.72 17.65
N ASP A 55 5.46 3.10 16.53
CA ASP A 55 6.91 3.20 16.40
C ASP A 55 7.50 4.34 17.26
N MET A 56 6.81 5.49 17.38
CA MET A 56 7.19 6.56 18.32
C MET A 56 7.22 6.05 19.77
N ALA A 57 6.16 5.35 20.20
CA ALA A 57 6.11 4.79 21.56
C ALA A 57 7.20 3.72 21.79
N ALA A 58 7.54 2.94 20.75
CA ALA A 58 8.63 1.97 20.82
C ALA A 58 10.00 2.65 20.97
N TYR A 59 10.22 3.78 20.29
CA TYR A 59 11.45 4.57 20.41
C TYR A 59 11.56 5.26 21.77
N ASP A 60 10.46 5.80 22.30
CA ASP A 60 10.42 6.41 23.64
C ASP A 60 10.79 5.39 24.73
N ALA A 61 10.38 4.13 24.55
CA ALA A 61 10.72 3.04 25.46
C ALA A 61 12.15 2.50 25.27
N ASP A 62 12.66 2.50 24.03
CA ASP A 62 14.01 2.04 23.67
C ASP A 62 14.53 2.80 22.43
N SER A 63 15.52 3.67 22.63
CA SER A 63 16.10 4.49 21.56
C SER A 63 16.78 3.69 20.44
N ALA A 64 17.07 2.40 20.65
CA ALA A 64 17.55 1.52 19.58
C ALA A 64 16.44 1.18 18.55
N GLN A 65 15.17 1.40 18.88
CA GLN A 65 14.01 1.12 18.02
C GLN A 65 13.66 2.29 17.09
N TYR A 66 14.66 2.92 16.47
CA TYR A 66 14.46 4.03 15.54
C TYR A 66 13.86 3.58 14.21
N THR A 67 13.33 4.55 13.44
CA THR A 67 12.77 4.35 12.10
C THR A 67 13.69 4.92 11.03
N GLN A 68 13.64 4.40 9.81
CA GLN A 68 14.45 4.88 8.70
C GLN A 68 13.62 5.09 7.43
N SER A 69 14.02 6.06 6.61
CA SER A 69 13.43 6.32 5.30
C SER A 69 14.51 6.73 4.30
N LEU A 70 14.15 6.64 3.03
CA LEU A 70 14.90 7.23 1.92
C LEU A 70 13.90 8.02 1.08
N GLY A 71 14.36 9.16 0.56
CA GLY A 71 13.62 9.96 -0.39
C GLY A 71 13.26 9.16 -1.64
N CYS A 72 12.01 9.21 -2.08
CA CYS A 72 11.56 8.60 -3.33
C CYS A 72 10.89 9.66 -4.21
N TRP A 73 11.52 10.01 -5.33
CA TRP A 73 11.03 11.04 -6.26
C TRP A 73 9.98 10.53 -7.26
N HIS A 74 9.71 9.22 -7.29
CA HIS A 74 8.69 8.61 -8.15
C HIS A 74 8.13 7.33 -7.51
N GLY A 75 6.88 7.00 -7.84
CA GLY A 75 6.15 5.84 -7.33
C GLY A 75 6.91 4.53 -7.54
N PHE A 76 7.43 4.33 -8.74
CA PHE A 76 8.26 3.18 -9.08
C PHE A 76 9.52 3.03 -8.20
N ILE A 77 10.19 4.13 -7.85
CA ILE A 77 11.35 4.08 -6.95
C ILE A 77 10.93 3.66 -5.54
N GLY A 78 9.82 4.22 -5.05
CA GLY A 78 9.21 3.80 -3.77
C GLY A 78 8.84 2.32 -3.78
N GLN A 79 8.25 1.83 -4.86
CA GLN A 79 7.88 0.43 -5.04
C GLN A 79 9.09 -0.50 -4.94
N GLN A 80 10.13 -0.25 -5.75
CA GLN A 80 11.32 -1.10 -5.76
C GLN A 80 12.05 -1.07 -4.42
N LYS A 81 12.04 0.07 -3.73
CA LYS A 81 12.56 0.17 -2.36
C LYS A 81 11.84 -0.80 -1.42
N LEU A 82 10.50 -0.81 -1.42
CA LEU A 82 9.72 -1.66 -0.50
C LEU A 82 9.79 -3.14 -0.87
N ILE A 83 9.81 -3.48 -2.16
CA ILE A 83 10.05 -4.86 -2.63
C ILE A 83 11.42 -5.35 -2.14
N SER A 84 12.46 -4.53 -2.31
CA SER A 84 13.81 -4.85 -1.84
C SER A 84 13.85 -5.06 -0.31
N ILE A 85 13.16 -4.19 0.44
CA ILE A 85 13.07 -4.30 1.91
C ILE A 85 12.45 -5.63 2.32
N LYS A 86 11.29 -6.00 1.77
CA LYS A 86 10.64 -7.28 2.09
C LYS A 86 11.50 -8.46 1.70
N LYS A 87 12.12 -8.43 0.51
CA LYS A 87 13.00 -9.50 0.02
C LYS A 87 14.19 -9.78 0.93
N HIS A 88 14.85 -8.73 1.42
CA HIS A 88 16.13 -8.87 2.15
C HIS A 88 16.00 -8.84 3.66
N PHE A 89 14.98 -8.16 4.20
CA PHE A 89 14.78 -8.00 5.65
C PHE A 89 13.51 -8.68 6.18
N GLY A 90 12.66 -9.22 5.30
CA GLY A 90 11.47 -9.99 5.68
C GLY A 90 10.32 -9.21 6.31
N SER A 91 10.50 -7.92 6.62
CA SER A 91 9.44 -7.07 7.15
C SER A 91 9.61 -5.60 6.78
N THR A 92 8.49 -4.88 6.66
CA THR A 92 8.45 -3.43 6.46
C THR A 92 8.48 -2.60 7.76
N LYS A 93 8.41 -3.26 8.93
CA LYS A 93 8.37 -2.62 10.25
C LYS A 93 9.46 -1.56 10.42
N ARG A 94 9.12 -0.33 10.82
CA ARG A 94 10.04 0.82 11.00
C ARG A 94 10.75 1.33 9.73
N ARG A 95 10.28 0.98 8.54
CA ARG A 95 10.81 1.48 7.26
C ARG A 95 9.75 2.33 6.58
N TYR A 96 10.04 3.60 6.37
CA TYR A 96 9.09 4.58 5.84
C TYR A 96 9.49 5.09 4.46
N LEU A 97 8.56 5.78 3.80
CA LEU A 97 8.84 6.68 2.69
C LEU A 97 9.17 8.08 3.20
N TYR A 98 10.01 8.78 2.45
CA TYR A 98 10.20 10.22 2.59
C TYR A 98 9.89 10.89 1.25
N LEU A 99 9.07 11.92 1.27
CA LEU A 99 8.82 12.79 0.13
C LEU A 99 9.58 14.09 0.37
N SER A 100 10.56 14.36 -0.49
CA SER A 100 11.42 15.54 -0.42
C SER A 100 10.87 16.66 -1.31
N GLY A 101 10.59 17.83 -0.74
CA GLY A 101 10.21 19.03 -1.50
C GLY A 101 11.26 19.39 -2.56
N TRP A 102 12.54 19.32 -2.18
CA TRP A 102 13.67 19.49 -3.10
C TRP A 102 13.61 18.59 -4.34
N MET A 103 13.37 17.28 -4.16
CA MET A 103 13.28 16.36 -5.32
C MET A 103 12.02 16.60 -6.15
N VAL A 104 10.93 17.05 -5.53
CA VAL A 104 9.73 17.47 -6.26
C VAL A 104 10.05 18.66 -7.15
N ALA A 105 10.67 19.71 -6.60
CA ALA A 105 11.08 20.89 -7.35
C ALA A 105 12.05 20.53 -8.50
N ALA A 106 13.03 19.68 -8.23
CA ALA A 106 14.07 19.35 -9.20
C ALA A 106 13.61 18.40 -10.32
N LEU A 107 12.65 17.52 -10.07
CA LEU A 107 12.35 16.39 -10.97
C LEU A 107 10.89 16.25 -11.40
N ARG A 108 9.95 16.92 -10.73
CA ARG A 108 8.51 16.64 -10.88
C ARG A 108 7.65 17.81 -11.33
N SER A 109 8.18 19.04 -11.30
CA SER A 109 7.46 20.21 -11.80
C SER A 109 7.25 20.14 -13.32
N GLU A 110 6.10 20.64 -13.79
CA GLU A 110 5.82 20.73 -15.23
C GLU A 110 6.73 21.78 -15.90
N PHE A 111 7.28 22.72 -15.13
CA PHE A 111 8.29 23.68 -15.56
C PHE A 111 9.69 23.08 -15.77
N GLY A 112 9.88 21.79 -15.49
CA GLY A 112 11.19 21.16 -15.46
C GLY A 112 11.96 21.44 -14.16
N PRO A 113 13.28 21.27 -14.14
CA PRO A 113 14.06 21.40 -12.91
C PRO A 113 14.05 22.82 -12.33
N LEU A 114 13.56 22.96 -11.10
CA LEU A 114 13.55 24.21 -10.34
C LEU A 114 14.42 24.12 -9.08
N PRO A 115 14.95 25.25 -8.58
CA PRO A 115 15.55 25.29 -7.25
C PRO A 115 14.48 25.11 -6.17
N ASP A 116 14.92 24.70 -4.99
CA ASP A 116 14.08 24.40 -3.84
C ASP A 116 13.60 25.67 -3.13
N GLN A 117 12.58 26.29 -3.73
CA GLN A 117 12.01 27.58 -3.31
C GLN A 117 10.47 27.59 -3.42
N SER A 118 9.83 26.42 -3.42
CA SER A 118 8.36 26.27 -3.51
C SER A 118 7.71 26.99 -4.72
N MET A 119 8.45 27.14 -5.82
CA MET A 119 7.97 27.82 -7.05
C MET A 119 7.19 26.89 -7.99
N HIS A 120 7.26 25.58 -7.77
CA HIS A 120 6.52 24.60 -8.56
C HIS A 120 5.05 24.57 -8.17
N GLU A 121 4.25 23.92 -9.00
CA GLU A 121 2.82 23.70 -8.79
C GLU A 121 2.62 22.87 -7.52
N LYS A 122 1.93 23.43 -6.51
CA LYS A 122 1.75 22.75 -5.21
C LYS A 122 1.09 21.37 -5.33
N THR A 123 0.27 21.15 -6.36
CA THR A 123 -0.40 19.88 -6.63
C THR A 123 0.59 18.75 -6.89
N THR A 124 1.80 19.06 -7.37
CA THR A 124 2.86 18.09 -7.63
C THR A 124 3.25 17.31 -6.37
N VAL A 125 3.23 17.94 -5.20
CA VAL A 125 3.49 17.29 -3.91
C VAL A 125 2.44 16.22 -3.63
N SER A 126 1.15 16.59 -3.64
CA SER A 126 0.05 15.66 -3.40
C SER A 126 -0.04 14.55 -4.46
N SER A 127 0.22 14.87 -5.73
CA SER A 127 0.22 13.90 -6.82
C SER A 127 1.29 12.84 -6.64
N LEU A 128 2.49 13.22 -6.15
CA LEU A 128 3.54 12.25 -5.85
C LEU A 128 3.16 11.33 -4.67
N ILE A 129 2.46 11.84 -3.65
CA ILE A 129 1.94 10.99 -2.55
C ILE A 129 0.98 9.94 -3.09
N GLU A 130 0.01 10.35 -3.93
CA GLU A 130 -0.95 9.44 -4.54
C GLU A 130 -0.28 8.42 -5.46
N GLU A 131 0.70 8.85 -6.27
CA GLU A 131 1.49 7.99 -7.14
C GLU A 131 2.26 6.94 -6.33
N LEU A 132 2.97 7.34 -5.27
CA LEU A 132 3.70 6.43 -4.39
C LEU A 132 2.78 5.33 -3.85
N TYR A 133 1.63 5.71 -3.29
CA TYR A 133 0.70 4.73 -2.76
C TYR A 133 0.01 3.88 -3.83
N THR A 134 -0.20 4.42 -5.04
CA THR A 134 -0.70 3.65 -6.17
C THR A 134 0.26 2.53 -6.54
N PHE A 135 1.55 2.84 -6.65
CA PHE A 135 2.57 1.83 -6.96
C PHE A 135 2.74 0.80 -5.84
N LEU A 136 2.67 1.20 -4.56
CA LEU A 136 2.73 0.25 -3.44
C LEU A 136 1.50 -0.68 -3.38
N ARG A 137 0.29 -0.15 -3.60
CA ARG A 137 -0.93 -0.97 -3.71
C ARG A 137 -0.86 -1.95 -4.88
N GLN A 138 -0.26 -1.53 -6.00
CA GLN A 138 -0.06 -2.42 -7.13
C GLN A 138 0.96 -3.54 -6.84
N ALA A 139 1.98 -3.28 -6.01
CA ALA A 139 2.91 -4.32 -5.57
C ALA A 139 2.20 -5.36 -4.68
N ASP A 140 1.32 -4.95 -3.76
CA ASP A 140 0.47 -5.86 -2.99
C ASP A 140 -0.39 -6.72 -3.91
N ALA A 141 -1.10 -6.09 -4.85
CA ALA A 141 -1.98 -6.79 -5.78
C ALA A 141 -1.22 -7.83 -6.60
N TRP A 142 0.00 -7.50 -7.05
CA TRP A 142 0.86 -8.41 -7.81
C TRP A 142 1.32 -9.60 -6.97
N GLU A 143 1.79 -9.39 -5.74
CA GLU A 143 2.21 -10.49 -4.85
C GLU A 143 1.03 -11.39 -4.47
N LEU A 144 -0.12 -10.80 -4.11
CA LEU A 144 -1.34 -11.55 -3.81
C LEU A 144 -1.82 -12.35 -5.03
N ASN A 145 -1.69 -11.80 -6.24
CA ASN A 145 -2.06 -12.52 -7.45
C ASN A 145 -1.27 -13.81 -7.65
N HIS A 146 0.03 -13.82 -7.34
CA HIS A 146 0.82 -15.06 -7.37
C HIS A 146 0.34 -16.07 -6.33
N LEU A 147 0.07 -15.63 -5.10
CA LEU A 147 -0.48 -16.50 -4.06
C LEU A 147 -1.83 -17.12 -4.46
N PHE A 148 -2.70 -16.36 -5.14
CA PHE A 148 -3.98 -16.90 -5.64
C PHE A 148 -3.81 -17.90 -6.79
N ARG A 149 -2.81 -17.72 -7.66
CA ARG A 149 -2.49 -18.69 -8.73
C ARG A 149 -1.97 -19.99 -8.13
N ASP A 150 -1.04 -19.90 -7.18
CA ASP A 150 -0.53 -21.07 -6.45
C ASP A 150 -1.67 -21.79 -5.69
N LEU A 151 -2.62 -21.03 -5.14
CA LEU A 151 -3.78 -21.60 -4.43
C LEU A 151 -4.67 -22.40 -5.39
N GLU A 152 -4.93 -21.84 -6.57
CA GLU A 152 -5.72 -22.50 -7.60
C GLU A 152 -5.04 -23.78 -8.11
N GLU A 153 -3.72 -23.74 -8.33
CA GLU A 153 -2.93 -24.93 -8.69
C GLU A 153 -2.98 -26.02 -7.60
N ALA A 154 -2.86 -25.63 -6.33
CA ALA A 154 -2.96 -26.56 -5.20
C ALA A 154 -4.36 -27.19 -5.09
N GLN A 155 -5.41 -26.42 -5.32
CA GLN A 155 -6.80 -26.90 -5.33
C GLN A 155 -7.04 -27.87 -6.50
N GLN A 156 -6.53 -27.58 -7.69
CA GLN A 156 -6.64 -28.46 -8.85
C GLN A 156 -5.88 -29.80 -8.66
N ALA A 157 -4.82 -29.78 -7.84
CA ALA A 157 -4.06 -30.97 -7.46
C ALA A 157 -4.61 -31.71 -6.24
N ASP A 158 -5.75 -31.27 -5.67
CA ASP A 158 -6.33 -31.79 -4.41
C ASP A 158 -5.35 -31.74 -3.21
N ASP A 159 -4.34 -30.86 -3.24
CA ASP A 159 -3.38 -30.66 -2.15
C ASP A 159 -3.97 -29.74 -1.07
N THR A 160 -4.80 -30.33 -0.23
CA THR A 160 -5.51 -29.62 0.85
C THR A 160 -4.56 -28.97 1.87
N ALA A 161 -3.41 -29.57 2.15
CA ALA A 161 -2.43 -29.02 3.07
C ALA A 161 -1.79 -27.76 2.49
N LYS A 162 -1.42 -27.80 1.20
CA LYS A 162 -0.86 -26.63 0.52
C LYS A 162 -1.86 -25.51 0.36
N ALA A 163 -3.10 -25.83 0.01
CA ALA A 163 -4.17 -24.83 -0.09
C ALA A 163 -4.39 -24.09 1.23
N GLN A 164 -4.38 -24.80 2.37
CA GLN A 164 -4.50 -24.18 3.69
C GLN A 164 -3.31 -23.28 4.02
N GLU A 165 -2.08 -23.70 3.70
CA GLU A 165 -0.87 -22.89 3.87
C GLU A 165 -0.97 -21.57 3.07
N LEU A 166 -1.44 -21.64 1.82
CA LEU A 166 -1.56 -20.48 0.93
C LEU A 166 -2.65 -19.52 1.39
N ILE A 167 -3.81 -20.02 1.85
CA ILE A 167 -4.85 -19.18 2.46
C ILE A 167 -4.29 -18.45 3.67
N ALA A 168 -3.54 -19.13 4.53
CA ALA A 168 -2.90 -18.48 5.68
C ALA A 168 -1.90 -17.38 5.26
N LYS A 169 -1.16 -17.58 4.16
CA LYS A 169 -0.27 -16.54 3.61
C LYS A 169 -1.02 -15.34 3.05
N ILE A 170 -2.16 -15.58 2.40
CA ILE A 170 -3.03 -14.52 1.86
C ILE A 170 -3.62 -13.69 3.00
N ASP A 171 -4.16 -14.34 4.03
CA ASP A 171 -4.76 -13.68 5.19
C ASP A 171 -3.74 -12.89 6.02
N ASN A 172 -2.48 -13.34 6.07
CA ASN A 172 -1.38 -12.71 6.79
C ASN A 172 -0.42 -11.93 5.88
N HIS A 173 -0.84 -11.57 4.66
CA HIS A 173 0.00 -10.83 3.72
C HIS A 173 0.45 -9.48 4.33
N GLU A 174 1.77 -9.31 4.46
CA GLU A 174 2.36 -8.04 4.89
C GLU A 174 2.37 -7.06 3.71
N THR A 175 1.59 -5.98 3.82
CA THR A 175 1.49 -4.94 2.78
C THR A 175 2.79 -4.16 2.59
N HIS A 176 3.04 -3.69 1.37
CA HIS A 176 4.08 -2.71 1.03
C HIS A 176 3.70 -1.29 1.45
N VAL A 177 2.43 -1.02 1.78
CA VAL A 177 1.96 0.28 2.25
C VAL A 177 2.57 0.57 3.63
N VAL A 178 3.45 1.57 3.67
CA VAL A 178 4.14 2.04 4.88
C VAL A 178 3.91 3.53 5.11
N PRO A 179 4.18 4.05 6.32
CA PRO A 179 4.12 5.49 6.57
C PRO A 179 5.02 6.30 5.65
N ILE A 180 4.57 7.52 5.35
CA ILE A 180 5.33 8.55 4.64
C ILE A 180 5.48 9.77 5.52
N ILE A 181 6.70 10.32 5.57
CA ILE A 181 6.94 11.68 6.07
C ILE A 181 6.96 12.57 4.84
N ALA A 182 5.96 13.45 4.73
CA ALA A 182 5.76 14.29 3.55
C ALA A 182 6.10 15.75 3.84
N ASP A 183 7.04 16.28 3.06
CA ASP A 183 7.43 17.69 3.10
C ASP A 183 6.38 18.57 2.40
N ILE A 184 5.97 19.63 3.07
CA ILE A 184 5.00 20.63 2.57
C ILE A 184 5.65 22.01 2.40
N ASP A 185 6.98 22.08 2.49
CA ASP A 185 7.74 23.32 2.60
C ASP A 185 7.17 24.21 3.73
N ALA A 186 6.78 25.45 3.39
CA ALA A 186 6.09 26.38 4.28
C ALA A 186 4.58 26.49 3.99
N GLY A 187 3.98 25.53 3.27
CA GLY A 187 2.54 25.50 2.97
C GLY A 187 2.10 26.17 1.67
N PHE A 188 3.03 26.57 0.79
CA PHE A 188 2.76 27.16 -0.53
C PHE A 188 1.76 28.34 -0.49
N GLY A 189 1.80 29.16 0.57
CA GLY A 189 0.91 30.30 0.74
C GLY A 189 0.67 30.68 2.20
N ASN A 190 -0.57 31.08 2.51
CA ASN A 190 -1.03 31.40 3.86
C ASN A 190 -1.61 30.15 4.56
N ALA A 191 -2.12 30.32 5.79
CA ALA A 191 -2.69 29.24 6.59
C ALA A 191 -3.96 28.58 6.00
N GLU A 192 -4.69 29.26 5.10
CA GLU A 192 -5.84 28.67 4.38
C GLU A 192 -5.37 27.80 3.21
N ALA A 193 -4.25 28.17 2.60
CA ALA A 193 -3.67 27.48 1.45
C ALA A 193 -2.81 26.26 1.83
N THR A 194 -2.46 26.12 3.12
CA THR A 194 -1.66 25.04 3.72
C THR A 194 -2.57 23.89 4.14
#